data_AF-A0A3D2R265-F1
#
_entry.id   AF-A0A3D2R265-F1
#
_cell.length_a   1.000
_cell.length_b   1.000
_cell.length_c   1.000
_cell.angle_alpha   90.00
_cell.angle_beta   90.00
_cell.angle_gamma   90.00
#
_symmetry.space_group_name_H-M   'P 1'
#
loop_
_entity.id
_entity.type
_entity.pdbx_description
1 polymer ?
#
loop_
_entity_poly.entity_id
_entity_poly.type
_entity_poly.pdbx_seq_one_letter_code
_entity_poly.pdbx_strand_id
1 'polypeptide(L)'
;MLQHPGIKMKWAVVLVSVVEGVGKGLLARVISRILGAENVNENANYKHLTNTHNTLLIGTQLLVLNEVSLGDFKSKQEGTNTLKNFVADDIYSCNFKNKPMVKLPNLTNFMLFSNDERVVGAPQGGRRYFFNNISKTEKDIIQKTNEGFFDRAWKFVDSDEGASHLLHYFKKEVKITDPTIFQKRAPETDDLLILIEQSKHPLQKKLEHDLTRHDIHKRKIFNLDWCGLISFDVLNEKLNTSSKDDERYDWGSFGDDAILKFLSANAIRWNNGDSTRQIEINGVRNRLYILDDSKCPIPGKSYKDLAPKDIEIIYKNYTSIKIEIRDQENNYNEAILKEPELEKEILDMIKNGHNYSKLYKNEDPQNVFEKLMNGDEKLVHNDQFRVSALIKQKEKIELGIRTPIEIVMSFSGCNNNFTPRKTINL
;
A
#
# COMPACT_ATOMS: atom_id res chain seq x y z
N MET A 1 -19.41 -18.82 27.53
CA MET A 1 -20.47 -18.16 28.32
C MET A 1 -21.47 -19.17 28.86
N LEU A 2 -22.44 -19.67 28.08
CA LEU A 2 -23.46 -20.59 28.64
C LEU A 2 -22.93 -21.99 28.98
N GLN A 3 -22.29 -22.68 28.04
CA GLN A 3 -21.73 -24.03 28.26
C GLN A 3 -20.43 -24.01 29.07
N HIS A 4 -19.69 -22.89 28.97
CA HIS A 4 -18.43 -22.65 29.65
C HIS A 4 -18.49 -21.29 30.37
N PRO A 5 -19.16 -21.22 31.54
CA PRO A 5 -19.21 -20.01 32.35
C PRO A 5 -17.83 -19.71 32.95
N GLY A 6 -17.49 -18.43 33.11
CA GLY A 6 -16.20 -18.00 33.65
C GLY A 6 -15.01 -18.10 32.69
N ILE A 7 -15.19 -18.64 31.48
CA ILE A 7 -14.15 -18.59 30.43
C ILE A 7 -14.36 -17.32 29.58
N LYS A 8 -13.35 -16.44 29.59
CA LYS A 8 -13.35 -15.20 28.80
C LYS A 8 -12.93 -15.47 27.35
N MET A 9 -13.68 -14.95 26.40
CA MET A 9 -13.31 -14.88 24.99
C MET A 9 -12.25 -13.79 24.77
N LYS A 10 -11.17 -14.11 24.06
CA LYS A 10 -10.06 -13.18 23.76
C LYS A 10 -10.34 -12.23 22.60
N TRP A 11 -11.56 -12.27 22.08
CA TRP A 11 -12.06 -11.42 21.00
C TRP A 11 -13.53 -11.07 21.25
N ALA A 12 -13.98 -9.99 20.62
CA ALA A 12 -15.34 -9.47 20.71
C ALA A 12 -16.09 -9.67 19.38
N VAL A 13 -17.42 -9.76 19.45
CA VAL A 13 -18.28 -9.76 18.27
C VAL A 13 -18.65 -8.32 17.92
N VAL A 14 -18.48 -7.92 16.67
CA VAL A 14 -18.84 -6.59 16.17
C VAL A 14 -19.89 -6.77 15.07
N LEU A 15 -21.12 -6.34 15.34
CA LEU A 15 -22.21 -6.37 14.37
C LEU A 15 -22.55 -4.95 13.94
N VAL A 16 -22.47 -4.72 12.64
CA VAL A 16 -22.78 -3.42 12.06
C VAL A 16 -23.94 -3.55 11.08
N SER A 17 -24.81 -2.55 11.03
CA SER A 17 -25.81 -2.43 9.97
C SER A 17 -26.15 -0.96 9.76
N VAL A 18 -26.08 -0.49 8.52
CA VAL A 18 -26.47 0.91 8.17
C VAL A 18 -27.94 1.15 8.49
N VAL A 19 -28.80 0.16 8.17
CA VAL A 19 -30.23 0.19 8.47
C VAL A 19 -30.46 -0.28 9.92
N GLU A 20 -31.33 0.43 10.63
CA GLU A 20 -31.74 0.08 11.98
C GLU A 20 -32.82 -1.02 12.01
N GLY A 21 -33.11 -1.56 13.19
CA GLY A 21 -34.19 -2.56 13.33
C GLY A 21 -33.86 -3.96 12.79
N VAL A 22 -32.60 -4.27 12.46
CA VAL A 22 -32.20 -5.60 11.96
C VAL A 22 -32.22 -6.71 13.04
N GLY A 23 -32.51 -6.38 14.30
CA GLY A 23 -32.61 -7.33 15.41
C GLY A 23 -31.38 -7.41 16.33
N LYS A 24 -30.44 -6.46 16.27
CA LYS A 24 -29.26 -6.40 17.16
C LYS A 24 -29.66 -6.41 18.65
N GLY A 25 -30.60 -5.54 19.04
CA GLY A 25 -31.13 -5.50 20.41
C GLY A 25 -31.85 -6.79 20.83
N LEU A 26 -32.61 -7.41 19.92
CA LEU A 26 -33.27 -8.69 20.18
C LEU A 26 -32.24 -9.80 20.47
N LEU A 27 -31.10 -9.82 19.77
CA LEU A 27 -30.01 -10.76 20.07
C LEU A 27 -29.42 -10.54 21.47
N ALA A 28 -29.17 -9.28 21.87
CA ALA A 28 -28.73 -8.98 23.24
C ALA A 28 -29.75 -9.46 24.27
N ARG A 29 -31.04 -9.26 24.00
CA ARG A 29 -32.13 -9.73 24.86
C ARG A 29 -32.15 -11.24 25.00
N VAL A 30 -32.02 -11.98 23.90
CA VAL A 30 -31.93 -13.46 23.92
C VAL A 30 -30.83 -13.91 24.87
N ILE A 31 -29.64 -13.32 24.77
CA ILE A 31 -28.51 -13.71 25.61
C ILE A 31 -28.76 -13.36 27.08
N SER A 32 -29.30 -12.18 27.36
CA SER A 32 -29.69 -11.74 28.70
C SER A 32 -30.72 -12.66 29.35
N ARG A 33 -31.75 -13.09 28.60
CA ARG A 33 -32.77 -14.02 29.12
C ARG A 33 -32.21 -15.39 29.47
N ILE A 34 -31.21 -15.86 28.74
CA ILE A 34 -30.59 -17.18 28.93
C ILE A 34 -29.53 -17.16 30.04
N LEU A 35 -28.71 -16.10 30.11
CA LEU A 35 -27.65 -15.97 31.11
C LEU A 35 -28.15 -15.37 32.44
N GLY A 36 -29.31 -14.72 32.42
CA GLY A 36 -29.85 -13.93 33.53
C GLY A 36 -29.49 -12.45 33.39
N ALA A 37 -30.47 -11.57 33.64
CA ALA A 37 -30.34 -10.13 33.43
C ALA A 37 -29.19 -9.49 34.24
N GLU A 38 -28.92 -9.99 35.44
CA GLU A 38 -27.81 -9.49 36.28
C GLU A 38 -26.42 -9.82 35.70
N ASN A 39 -26.32 -10.81 34.82
CA ASN A 39 -25.05 -11.23 34.21
C ASN A 39 -24.77 -10.51 32.88
N VAL A 40 -25.73 -9.76 32.34
CA VAL A 40 -25.64 -9.14 31.02
C VAL A 40 -26.00 -7.67 31.07
N ASN A 41 -25.06 -6.82 30.66
CA ASN A 41 -25.37 -5.42 30.39
C ASN A 41 -25.71 -5.26 28.90
N GLU A 42 -27.01 -5.23 28.59
CA GLU A 42 -27.53 -5.16 27.21
C GLU A 42 -27.28 -3.80 26.52
N ASN A 43 -26.97 -2.75 27.29
CA ASN A 43 -26.84 -1.39 26.77
C ASN A 43 -25.78 -0.59 27.54
N ALA A 44 -24.53 -1.04 27.46
CA ALA A 44 -23.42 -0.35 28.07
C ALA A 44 -22.94 0.81 27.19
N ASN A 45 -22.65 1.95 27.82
CA ASN A 45 -22.09 3.11 27.14
C ASN A 45 -20.56 3.04 27.17
N TYR A 46 -19.94 3.14 25.99
CA TYR A 46 -18.50 3.14 25.80
C TYR A 46 -17.75 4.12 26.72
N LYS A 47 -18.25 5.35 26.89
CA LYS A 47 -17.60 6.37 27.74
C LYS A 47 -17.53 5.92 29.21
N HIS A 48 -18.54 5.22 29.69
CA HIS A 48 -18.57 4.72 31.07
C HIS A 48 -17.60 3.55 31.27
N LEU A 49 -17.34 2.76 30.22
CA LEU A 49 -16.32 1.71 30.27
C LEU A 49 -14.90 2.31 30.33
N THR A 50 -14.64 3.37 29.58
CA THR A 50 -13.29 3.96 29.45
C THR A 50 -12.96 5.03 30.49
N ASN A 51 -13.98 5.59 31.15
CA ASN A 51 -13.77 6.53 32.25
C ASN A 51 -13.14 5.84 33.47
N THR A 52 -12.68 6.63 34.43
CA THR A 52 -11.98 6.21 35.66
C THR A 52 -12.77 5.26 36.57
N HIS A 53 -14.04 4.95 36.29
CA HIS A 53 -14.89 4.06 37.08
C HIS A 53 -15.44 2.92 36.22
N ASN A 54 -14.60 1.92 35.94
CA ASN A 54 -14.90 0.74 35.13
C ASN A 54 -15.59 -0.38 35.93
N THR A 55 -16.54 -0.02 36.80
CA THR A 55 -17.31 -0.97 37.63
C THR A 55 -18.28 -1.82 36.81
N LEU A 56 -18.53 -1.47 35.55
CA LEU A 56 -19.43 -2.19 34.64
C LEU A 56 -19.02 -3.65 34.36
N LEU A 57 -17.75 -4.00 34.61
CA LEU A 57 -17.22 -5.35 34.39
C LEU A 57 -17.44 -6.28 35.61
N ILE A 58 -17.77 -5.73 36.78
CA ILE A 58 -17.91 -6.51 38.01
C ILE A 58 -19.17 -7.37 37.91
N GLY A 59 -19.02 -8.69 38.01
CA GLY A 59 -20.14 -9.63 37.98
C GLY A 59 -20.76 -9.85 36.60
N THR A 60 -20.24 -9.18 35.56
CA THR A 60 -20.82 -9.19 34.22
C THR A 60 -20.19 -10.27 33.33
N GLN A 61 -20.99 -11.19 32.79
CA GLN A 61 -20.53 -12.20 31.82
C GLN A 61 -20.52 -11.66 30.39
N LEU A 62 -21.48 -10.80 30.02
CA LEU A 62 -21.55 -10.16 28.71
C LEU A 62 -21.85 -8.66 28.85
N LEU A 63 -21.06 -7.85 28.15
CA LEU A 63 -21.27 -6.42 28.03
C LEU A 63 -21.48 -6.07 26.55
N VAL A 64 -22.65 -5.52 26.25
CA VAL A 64 -23.06 -5.08 24.91
C VAL A 64 -22.88 -3.57 24.83
N LEU A 65 -21.96 -3.12 23.98
CA LEU A 65 -21.76 -1.72 23.67
C LEU A 65 -22.63 -1.34 22.48
N ASN A 66 -23.73 -0.61 22.72
CA ASN A 66 -24.55 -0.06 21.65
C ASN A 66 -24.00 1.30 21.20
N GLU A 67 -24.17 1.59 19.90
CA GLU A 67 -23.90 2.89 19.30
C GLU A 67 -22.48 3.40 19.59
N VAL A 68 -21.50 2.52 19.42
CA VAL A 68 -20.09 2.91 19.51
C VAL A 68 -19.79 3.88 18.36
N SER A 69 -19.94 5.18 18.61
CA SER A 69 -19.46 6.25 17.74
C SER A 69 -18.16 6.78 18.29
N LEU A 70 -17.05 6.38 17.67
CA LEU A 70 -15.70 6.78 18.10
C LEU A 70 -15.19 8.04 17.38
N GLY A 71 -16.07 8.88 16.84
CA GLY A 71 -15.70 10.17 16.22
C GLY A 71 -14.79 10.02 14.99
N ASP A 72 -13.85 10.95 14.82
CA ASP A 72 -12.91 10.97 13.69
C ASP A 72 -11.89 9.83 13.70
N PHE A 73 -11.12 9.68 12.62
CA PHE A 73 -10.16 8.59 12.43
C PHE A 73 -9.18 8.39 13.60
N LYS A 74 -8.72 9.48 14.23
CA LYS A 74 -7.78 9.44 15.36
C LYS A 74 -8.44 8.90 16.63
N SER A 75 -9.65 9.37 16.96
CA SER A 75 -10.41 8.89 18.12
C SER A 75 -10.92 7.45 17.92
N LYS A 76 -11.20 7.04 16.67
CA LYS A 76 -11.47 5.64 16.31
C LYS A 76 -10.31 4.72 16.65
N GLN A 77 -9.08 5.09 16.30
CA GLN A 77 -7.90 4.30 16.62
C GLN A 77 -7.65 4.22 18.14
N GLU A 78 -7.74 5.36 18.82
CA GLU A 78 -7.54 5.44 20.27
C GLU A 78 -8.57 4.59 21.02
N GLY A 79 -9.85 4.73 20.67
CA GLY A 79 -10.89 3.97 21.35
C GLY A 79 -10.86 2.47 21.05
N THR A 80 -10.49 2.10 19.83
CA THR A 80 -10.25 0.69 19.47
C THR A 80 -9.08 0.13 20.27
N ASN A 81 -8.02 0.89 20.53
CA ASN A 81 -6.90 0.43 21.36
C ASN A 81 -7.29 0.23 22.82
N THR A 82 -8.09 1.13 23.40
CA THR A 82 -8.59 0.98 24.77
C THR A 82 -9.46 -0.26 24.93
N LEU A 83 -10.37 -0.53 23.99
CA LEU A 83 -11.22 -1.73 24.00
C LEU A 83 -10.42 -3.02 23.91
N LYS A 84 -9.33 -3.04 23.14
CA LYS A 84 -8.49 -4.24 22.99
C LYS A 84 -7.99 -4.78 24.32
N ASN A 85 -7.64 -3.90 25.26
CA ASN A 85 -7.14 -4.29 26.58
C ASN A 85 -8.26 -4.99 27.36
N PHE A 86 -9.45 -4.38 27.43
CA PHE A 86 -10.61 -5.00 28.10
C PHE A 86 -11.07 -6.31 27.45
N VAL A 87 -10.95 -6.44 26.14
CA VAL A 87 -11.32 -7.66 25.41
C VAL A 87 -10.31 -8.80 25.63
N ALA A 88 -9.02 -8.50 25.72
CA ALA A 88 -7.98 -9.54 25.78
C ALA A 88 -7.52 -9.90 27.20
N ASP A 89 -7.47 -8.92 28.11
CA ASP A 89 -6.79 -9.08 29.39
C ASP A 89 -7.66 -9.83 30.41
N ASP A 90 -7.04 -10.74 31.17
CA ASP A 90 -7.69 -11.56 32.22
C ASP A 90 -7.87 -10.81 33.54
N ILE A 91 -7.22 -9.67 33.70
CA ILE A 91 -7.25 -8.85 34.91
C ILE A 91 -7.38 -7.40 34.47
N TYR A 92 -8.14 -6.62 35.23
CA TYR A 92 -8.24 -5.18 35.05
C TYR A 92 -8.13 -4.46 36.39
N SER A 93 -7.64 -3.22 36.35
CA SER A 93 -7.62 -2.34 37.51
C SER A 93 -8.98 -1.68 37.64
N CYS A 94 -9.71 -1.99 38.71
CA CYS A 94 -11.01 -1.42 39.01
C CYS A 94 -10.86 -0.27 40.00
N ASN A 95 -11.33 0.92 39.62
CA ASN A 95 -11.27 2.10 40.47
C ASN A 95 -12.67 2.48 40.95
N PHE A 96 -12.94 2.17 42.22
CA PHE A 96 -14.18 2.50 42.89
C PHE A 96 -14.19 3.97 43.32
N LYS A 97 -15.36 4.62 43.23
CA LYS A 97 -15.51 6.00 43.68
C LYS A 97 -15.16 6.12 45.17
N ASN A 98 -14.22 7.02 45.49
CA ASN A 98 -13.75 7.29 46.86
C ASN A 98 -13.18 6.05 47.58
N LYS A 99 -12.63 5.08 46.85
CA LYS A 99 -12.03 3.87 47.42
C LYS A 99 -10.70 3.55 46.69
N PRO A 100 -9.81 2.79 47.33
CA PRO A 100 -8.58 2.34 46.68
C PRO A 100 -8.86 1.55 45.40
N MET A 101 -7.99 1.70 44.41
CA MET A 101 -8.01 0.90 43.19
C MET A 101 -7.62 -0.55 43.52
N VAL A 102 -8.36 -1.51 42.99
CA VAL A 102 -8.11 -2.95 43.19
C VAL A 102 -7.93 -3.65 41.85
N LYS A 103 -7.21 -4.77 41.83
CA LYS A 103 -7.12 -5.63 40.66
C LYS A 103 -8.20 -6.71 40.73
N LEU A 104 -9.03 -6.82 39.70
CA LEU A 104 -10.12 -7.79 39.63
C LEU A 104 -9.97 -8.70 38.40
N PRO A 105 -10.41 -9.96 38.48
CA PRO A 105 -10.50 -10.82 37.31
C PRO A 105 -11.50 -10.23 36.31
N ASN A 106 -11.10 -10.18 35.05
CA ASN A 106 -11.96 -9.82 33.94
C ASN A 106 -12.51 -11.10 33.33
N LEU A 107 -13.79 -11.39 33.54
CA LEU A 107 -14.48 -12.54 32.93
C LEU A 107 -15.51 -12.11 31.88
N THR A 108 -15.59 -10.80 31.62
CA THR A 108 -16.60 -10.18 30.77
C THR A 108 -16.28 -10.39 29.29
N ASN A 109 -17.27 -10.83 28.53
CA ASN A 109 -17.23 -10.94 27.07
C ASN A 109 -17.89 -9.72 26.45
N PHE A 110 -17.52 -9.37 25.22
CA PHE A 110 -17.95 -8.12 24.61
C PHE A 110 -18.68 -8.36 23.29
N MET A 111 -19.79 -7.64 23.11
CA MET A 111 -20.45 -7.43 21.83
C MET A 111 -20.53 -5.94 21.54
N LEU A 112 -20.29 -5.55 20.29
CA LEU A 112 -20.34 -4.17 19.84
C LEU A 112 -21.37 -4.07 18.72
N PHE A 113 -22.37 -3.22 18.91
CA PHE A 113 -23.37 -2.91 17.90
C PHE A 113 -23.19 -1.47 17.42
N SER A 114 -23.17 -1.29 16.10
CA SER A 114 -23.08 0.04 15.51
C SER A 114 -23.89 0.15 14.23
N ASN A 115 -24.17 1.38 13.84
CA ASN A 115 -24.72 1.72 12.52
C ASN A 115 -23.64 2.31 11.59
N ASP A 116 -22.46 2.60 12.13
CA ASP A 116 -21.30 3.07 11.36
C ASP A 116 -20.46 1.88 10.88
N GLU A 117 -20.45 1.63 9.58
CA GLU A 117 -19.63 0.61 8.93
C GLU A 117 -18.14 0.73 9.28
N ARG A 118 -17.68 1.92 9.67
CA ARG A 118 -16.30 2.22 10.05
C ARG A 118 -16.12 2.33 11.57
N VAL A 119 -16.90 1.60 12.36
CA VAL A 119 -16.93 1.70 13.83
C VAL A 119 -15.58 1.41 14.52
N VAL A 120 -14.77 0.49 13.98
CA VAL A 120 -13.48 0.11 14.59
C VAL A 120 -12.31 0.37 13.65
N GLY A 121 -11.20 0.86 14.21
CA GLY A 121 -9.93 1.02 13.50
C GLY A 121 -9.27 -0.33 13.25
N ALA A 122 -9.61 -0.98 12.14
CA ALA A 122 -9.24 -2.36 11.86
C ALA A 122 -7.73 -2.69 11.68
N PRO A 123 -6.83 -1.78 11.20
CA PRO A 123 -5.46 -2.17 10.85
C PRO A 123 -4.64 -2.80 11.99
N GLN A 124 -4.99 -2.54 13.25
CA GLN A 124 -4.28 -3.05 14.44
C GLN A 124 -5.18 -3.90 15.35
N GLY A 125 -6.44 -4.14 14.96
CA GLY A 125 -7.49 -4.72 15.82
C GLY A 125 -8.10 -6.02 15.31
N GLY A 126 -7.98 -6.32 14.01
CA GLY A 126 -8.70 -7.43 13.38
C GLY A 126 -8.59 -8.78 14.09
N ARG A 127 -7.44 -9.08 14.73
CA ARG A 127 -7.29 -10.35 15.46
C ARG A 127 -8.14 -10.50 16.73
N ARG A 128 -8.73 -9.41 17.24
CA ARG A 128 -9.54 -9.36 18.48
C ARG A 128 -11.01 -9.04 18.21
N TYR A 129 -11.42 -8.94 16.95
CA TYR A 129 -12.79 -8.62 16.57
C TYR A 129 -13.28 -9.56 15.48
N PHE A 130 -14.34 -10.31 15.78
CA PHE A 130 -15.14 -10.96 14.75
C PHE A 130 -16.08 -9.90 14.18
N PHE A 131 -15.82 -9.44 12.96
CA PHE A 131 -16.56 -8.34 12.33
C PHE A 131 -17.57 -8.87 11.32
N ASN A 132 -18.82 -8.42 11.41
CA ASN A 132 -19.88 -8.76 10.47
C ASN A 132 -20.70 -7.52 10.12
N ASN A 133 -20.84 -7.25 8.83
CA ASN A 133 -21.68 -6.19 8.30
C ASN A 133 -22.99 -6.80 7.78
N ILE A 134 -24.08 -6.55 8.49
CA ILE A 134 -25.40 -7.08 8.18
C ILE A 134 -26.01 -6.23 7.06
N SER A 135 -25.91 -6.72 5.83
CA SER A 135 -26.56 -6.11 4.67
C SER A 135 -28.05 -6.49 4.60
N LYS A 136 -28.92 -5.56 4.97
CA LYS A 136 -30.38 -5.63 4.82
C LYS A 136 -30.94 -4.33 4.28
N THR A 137 -32.00 -4.41 3.49
CA THR A 137 -32.70 -3.23 2.99
C THR A 137 -33.81 -2.81 3.97
N GLU A 138 -34.15 -1.52 3.99
CA GLU A 138 -35.31 -1.03 4.76
C GLU A 138 -36.60 -1.76 4.39
N LYS A 139 -36.78 -2.10 3.10
CA LYS A 139 -37.94 -2.86 2.62
C LYS A 139 -38.05 -4.23 3.29
N ASP A 140 -36.93 -4.95 3.42
CA ASP A 140 -36.91 -6.26 4.09
C ASP A 140 -37.31 -6.14 5.56
N ILE A 141 -36.86 -5.08 6.24
CA ILE A 141 -37.16 -4.84 7.66
C ILE A 141 -38.63 -4.47 7.85
N ILE A 142 -39.16 -3.59 7.01
CA ILE A 142 -40.57 -3.22 7.02
C ILE A 142 -41.44 -4.45 6.75
N GLN A 143 -41.09 -5.27 5.75
CA GLN A 143 -41.82 -6.49 5.44
C GLN A 143 -41.88 -7.44 6.64
N LYS A 144 -40.72 -7.76 7.25
CA LYS A 144 -40.68 -8.62 8.45
C LYS A 144 -41.47 -8.04 9.64
N THR A 145 -41.44 -6.72 9.79
CA THR A 145 -42.19 -6.03 10.83
C THR A 145 -43.69 -6.16 10.59
N ASN A 146 -44.15 -5.94 9.36
CA ASN A 146 -45.56 -6.07 8.97
C ASN A 146 -46.06 -7.52 9.06
N GLU A 147 -45.19 -8.50 8.79
CA GLU A 147 -45.46 -9.93 9.01
C GLU A 147 -45.54 -10.30 10.50
N GLY A 148 -45.29 -9.35 11.42
CA GLY A 148 -45.33 -9.55 12.87
C GLY A 148 -44.17 -10.40 13.41
N PHE A 149 -43.09 -10.59 12.65
CA PHE A 149 -41.98 -11.45 13.05
C PHE A 149 -41.33 -10.96 14.34
N PHE A 150 -40.99 -9.67 14.42
CA PHE A 150 -40.30 -9.12 15.58
C PHE A 150 -41.17 -9.19 16.84
N ASP A 151 -42.46 -8.87 16.75
CA ASP A 151 -43.39 -8.97 17.88
C ASP A 151 -43.47 -10.41 18.41
N ARG A 152 -43.63 -11.40 17.53
CA ARG A 152 -43.60 -12.82 17.92
C ARG A 152 -42.28 -13.21 18.57
N ALA A 153 -41.17 -12.76 18.01
CA ALA A 153 -39.84 -13.08 18.53
C ALA A 153 -39.60 -12.47 19.93
N TRP A 154 -39.96 -11.20 20.14
CA TRP A 154 -39.87 -10.56 21.46
C TRP A 154 -40.73 -11.28 22.49
N LYS A 155 -42.00 -11.55 22.17
CA LYS A 155 -42.92 -12.29 23.05
C LYS A 155 -42.39 -13.68 23.42
N PHE A 156 -41.82 -14.38 22.45
CA PHE A 156 -41.21 -15.69 22.69
C PHE A 156 -39.97 -15.58 23.59
N VAL A 157 -39.07 -14.65 23.34
CA VAL A 157 -37.83 -14.49 24.12
C VAL A 157 -38.12 -14.06 25.56
N ASP A 158 -39.11 -13.19 25.76
CA ASP A 158 -39.48 -12.73 27.10
C ASP A 158 -40.30 -13.77 27.88
N SER A 159 -40.99 -14.70 27.21
CA SER A 159 -41.73 -15.77 27.90
C SER A 159 -40.80 -16.78 28.56
N ASP A 160 -41.27 -17.38 29.66
CA ASP A 160 -40.51 -18.41 30.38
C ASP A 160 -40.35 -19.68 29.54
N GLU A 161 -41.36 -20.02 28.73
CA GLU A 161 -41.30 -21.15 27.81
C GLU A 161 -40.19 -20.93 26.76
N GLY A 162 -40.14 -19.76 26.12
CA GLY A 162 -39.15 -19.49 25.10
C GLY A 162 -37.74 -19.34 25.68
N ALA A 163 -37.59 -18.68 26.84
CA ALA A 163 -36.31 -18.63 27.54
C ALA A 163 -35.80 -20.03 27.92
N SER A 164 -36.67 -20.90 28.44
CA SER A 164 -36.36 -22.30 28.78
C SER A 164 -35.95 -23.10 27.54
N HIS A 165 -36.69 -22.94 26.44
CA HIS A 165 -36.39 -23.60 25.18
C HIS A 165 -35.03 -23.17 24.60
N LEU A 166 -34.76 -21.87 24.56
CA LEU A 166 -33.47 -21.34 24.08
C LEU A 166 -32.32 -21.80 24.98
N LEU A 167 -32.50 -21.78 26.29
CA LEU A 167 -31.53 -22.31 27.25
C LEU A 167 -31.25 -23.80 27.00
N HIS A 168 -32.28 -24.62 26.81
CA HIS A 168 -32.13 -26.03 26.47
C HIS A 168 -31.34 -26.21 25.18
N TYR A 169 -31.79 -25.57 24.10
CA TYR A 169 -31.18 -25.65 22.77
C TYR A 169 -29.68 -25.30 22.80
N PHE A 170 -29.33 -24.11 23.33
CA PHE A 170 -27.93 -23.66 23.36
C PHE A 170 -27.06 -24.42 24.37
N LYS A 171 -27.64 -25.06 25.39
CA LYS A 171 -26.88 -25.84 26.39
C LYS A 171 -26.73 -27.32 26.02
N LYS A 172 -27.68 -27.90 25.29
CA LYS A 172 -27.78 -29.35 25.06
C LYS A 172 -27.62 -29.76 23.60
N GLU A 173 -28.11 -28.97 22.67
CA GLU A 173 -28.17 -29.34 21.24
C GLU A 173 -27.01 -28.74 20.44
N VAL A 174 -26.67 -27.48 20.72
CA VAL A 174 -25.55 -26.81 20.07
C VAL A 174 -24.22 -27.42 20.55
N LYS A 175 -23.43 -27.97 19.62
CA LYS A 175 -22.11 -28.54 19.90
C LYS A 175 -20.99 -27.58 19.49
N ILE A 176 -20.11 -27.25 20.43
CA ILE A 176 -18.88 -26.50 20.16
C ILE A 176 -17.77 -27.52 19.85
N THR A 177 -17.37 -27.62 18.59
CA THR A 177 -16.37 -28.61 18.14
C THR A 177 -14.94 -28.28 18.59
N ASP A 178 -14.54 -27.01 18.51
CA ASP A 178 -13.26 -26.51 19.02
C ASP A 178 -13.46 -25.32 19.97
N PRO A 179 -13.55 -25.55 21.30
CA PRO A 179 -13.64 -24.48 22.28
C PRO A 179 -12.41 -23.57 22.33
N THR A 180 -11.25 -24.02 21.82
CA THR A 180 -10.02 -23.21 21.87
C THR A 180 -10.06 -22.01 20.93
N ILE A 181 -11.00 -21.98 19.97
CA ILE A 181 -11.22 -20.84 19.06
C ILE A 181 -11.46 -19.53 19.83
N PHE A 182 -12.08 -19.62 21.01
CA PHE A 182 -12.37 -18.46 21.86
C PHE A 182 -11.12 -17.89 22.55
N GLN A 183 -10.01 -18.65 22.56
CA GLN A 183 -8.70 -18.22 23.09
C GLN A 183 -7.70 -17.83 21.99
N LYS A 184 -8.04 -18.07 20.72
CA LYS A 184 -7.22 -17.78 19.54
C LYS A 184 -7.59 -16.42 18.93
N ARG A 185 -7.01 -16.13 17.76
CA ARG A 185 -7.40 -15.00 16.91
C ARG A 185 -8.88 -15.13 16.50
N ALA A 186 -9.59 -14.01 16.49
CA ALA A 186 -10.95 -13.93 15.94
C ALA A 186 -10.95 -14.44 14.48
N PRO A 187 -11.97 -15.21 14.06
CA PRO A 187 -12.11 -15.61 12.66
C PRO A 187 -12.09 -14.39 11.73
N GLU A 188 -11.34 -14.50 10.65
CA GLU A 188 -11.25 -13.46 9.62
C GLU A 188 -12.45 -13.58 8.68
N THR A 189 -13.12 -12.47 8.42
CA THR A 189 -14.32 -12.37 7.57
C THR A 189 -14.04 -11.46 6.39
N ASP A 190 -14.76 -11.64 5.28
CA ASP A 190 -14.64 -10.74 4.12
C ASP A 190 -15.00 -9.29 4.50
N ASP A 191 -16.00 -9.12 5.37
CA ASP A 191 -16.38 -7.81 5.92
C ASP A 191 -15.22 -7.14 6.67
N LEU A 192 -14.40 -7.91 7.40
CA LEU A 192 -13.22 -7.39 8.08
C LEU A 192 -12.17 -6.89 7.07
N LEU A 193 -11.96 -7.62 5.97
CA LEU A 193 -11.03 -7.22 4.92
C LEU A 193 -11.48 -5.92 4.25
N ILE A 194 -12.78 -5.81 3.94
CA ILE A 194 -13.40 -4.59 3.40
C ILE A 194 -13.21 -3.43 4.39
N LEU A 195 -13.44 -3.66 5.68
CA LEU A 195 -13.24 -2.63 6.69
C LEU A 195 -11.78 -2.16 6.79
N ILE A 196 -10.81 -3.09 6.73
CA ILE A 196 -9.38 -2.75 6.74
C ILE A 196 -9.06 -1.83 5.55
N GLU A 197 -9.53 -2.17 4.37
CA GLU A 197 -9.34 -1.37 3.16
C GLU A 197 -10.00 0.02 3.29
N GLN A 198 -11.24 0.07 3.76
CA GLN A 198 -11.95 1.32 4.01
C GLN A 198 -11.27 2.19 5.07
N SER A 199 -10.61 1.56 6.05
CA SER A 199 -9.88 2.22 7.15
C SER A 199 -8.48 2.71 6.76
N LYS A 200 -7.99 2.45 5.54
CA LYS A 200 -6.72 3.04 5.09
C LYS A 200 -6.81 4.56 5.03
N HIS A 201 -5.70 5.22 5.34
CA HIS A 201 -5.60 6.67 5.26
C HIS A 201 -5.89 7.15 3.82
N PRO A 202 -6.60 8.27 3.61
CA PRO A 202 -6.91 8.77 2.26
C PRO A 202 -5.70 8.90 1.34
N LEU A 203 -4.57 9.37 1.88
CA LEU A 203 -3.29 9.41 1.17
C LEU A 203 -2.85 8.04 0.63
N GLN A 204 -2.94 6.98 1.45
CA GLN A 204 -2.52 5.63 1.05
C GLN A 204 -3.36 5.16 -0.14
N LYS A 205 -4.69 5.34 -0.08
CA LYS A 205 -5.59 4.99 -1.19
C LYS A 205 -5.26 5.73 -2.48
N LYS A 206 -4.96 7.04 -2.39
CA LYS A 206 -4.58 7.85 -3.55
C LYS A 206 -3.25 7.39 -4.14
N LEU A 207 -2.26 7.07 -3.31
CA LEU A 207 -0.96 6.56 -3.75
C LEU A 207 -1.05 5.15 -4.34
N GLU A 208 -1.85 4.25 -3.75
CA GLU A 208 -2.10 2.91 -4.28
C GLU A 208 -2.81 2.98 -5.63
N HIS A 209 -3.78 3.89 -5.79
CA HIS A 209 -4.40 4.16 -7.07
C HIS A 209 -3.39 4.71 -8.09
N ASP A 210 -2.54 5.68 -7.72
CA ASP A 210 -1.48 6.18 -8.61
C ASP A 210 -0.47 5.08 -9.00
N LEU A 211 -0.18 4.15 -8.09
CA LEU A 211 0.76 3.05 -8.31
C LEU A 211 0.20 1.96 -9.23
N THR A 212 -1.11 1.70 -9.18
CA THR A 212 -1.73 0.54 -9.85
C THR A 212 -2.52 0.89 -11.12
N ARG A 213 -2.94 2.14 -11.31
CA ARG A 213 -3.73 2.56 -12.49
C ARG A 213 -3.06 2.21 -13.83
N HIS A 214 -3.83 1.72 -14.80
CA HIS A 214 -3.30 1.22 -16.08
C HIS A 214 -2.78 2.32 -17.02
N ASP A 215 -3.30 3.53 -16.91
CA ASP A 215 -2.90 4.69 -17.70
C ASP A 215 -1.61 5.34 -17.13
N ILE A 216 -0.48 4.65 -17.32
CA ILE A 216 0.82 4.99 -16.72
C ILE A 216 1.24 6.44 -16.99
N HIS A 217 0.91 7.00 -18.16
CA HIS A 217 1.21 8.39 -18.53
C HIS A 217 0.48 9.44 -17.67
N LYS A 218 -0.64 9.07 -17.05
CA LYS A 218 -1.43 9.96 -16.18
C LYS A 218 -1.08 9.80 -14.70
N ARG A 219 -0.15 8.90 -14.36
CA ARG A 219 0.37 8.77 -13.00
C ARG A 219 1.17 10.01 -12.62
N LYS A 220 0.92 10.56 -11.44
CA LYS A 220 1.57 11.79 -10.96
C LYS A 220 2.92 11.49 -10.31
N ILE A 221 3.03 10.41 -9.53
CA ILE A 221 4.25 10.06 -8.79
C ILE A 221 4.97 8.89 -9.45
N PHE A 222 4.23 7.82 -9.77
CA PHE A 222 4.77 6.53 -10.23
C PHE A 222 4.71 6.38 -11.75
N ASN A 223 5.20 7.39 -12.46
CA ASN A 223 5.12 7.51 -13.92
C ASN A 223 6.07 6.53 -14.67
N LEU A 224 6.19 6.70 -16.00
CA LEU A 224 7.00 5.83 -16.84
C LEU A 224 8.50 5.91 -16.54
N ASP A 225 8.99 7.09 -16.19
CA ASP A 225 10.40 7.38 -15.89
C ASP A 225 10.80 6.99 -14.47
N TRP A 226 9.85 6.57 -13.64
CA TRP A 226 10.14 6.03 -12.33
C TRP A 226 10.62 4.58 -12.43
N CYS A 227 11.72 4.28 -11.74
CA CYS A 227 12.46 3.02 -11.77
C CYS A 227 11.88 1.90 -10.89
N GLY A 228 10.77 2.13 -10.18
CA GLY A 228 10.21 1.14 -9.26
C GLY A 228 10.77 1.21 -7.83
N LEU A 229 11.83 1.99 -7.62
CA LEU A 229 12.44 2.24 -6.31
C LEU A 229 12.12 3.65 -5.81
N ILE A 230 11.88 3.81 -4.51
CA ILE A 230 11.66 5.14 -3.92
C ILE A 230 12.09 5.18 -2.45
N SER A 231 12.56 6.33 -1.96
CA SER A 231 12.77 6.56 -0.53
C SER A 231 11.58 7.33 0.08
N PHE A 232 11.48 7.31 1.40
CA PHE A 232 10.54 8.16 2.11
C PHE A 232 10.73 9.64 1.76
N ASP A 233 11.97 10.14 1.80
CA ASP A 233 12.29 11.54 1.56
C ASP A 233 11.89 12.00 0.16
N VAL A 234 12.19 11.18 -0.86
CA VAL A 234 11.83 11.49 -2.26
C VAL A 234 10.33 11.49 -2.47
N LEU A 235 9.61 10.53 -1.86
CA LEU A 235 8.15 10.51 -1.95
C LEU A 235 7.54 11.72 -1.23
N ASN A 236 8.04 12.04 -0.03
CA ASN A 236 7.57 13.18 0.74
C ASN A 236 7.83 14.50 0.01
N GLU A 237 9.01 14.67 -0.60
CA GLU A 237 9.33 15.82 -1.43
C GLU A 237 8.36 15.94 -2.60
N LYS A 238 8.16 14.86 -3.37
CA LYS A 238 7.22 14.85 -4.51
C LYS A 238 5.78 15.19 -4.12
N LEU A 239 5.33 14.75 -2.94
CA LEU A 239 3.99 15.07 -2.42
C LEU A 239 3.84 16.55 -2.01
N ASN A 240 4.94 17.22 -1.67
CA ASN A 240 4.96 18.60 -1.19
C ASN A 240 5.33 19.62 -2.28
N THR A 241 6.02 19.22 -3.35
CA THR A 241 6.38 20.11 -4.46
C THR A 241 5.18 20.42 -5.36
N SER A 242 4.86 21.70 -5.54
CA SER A 242 3.93 22.18 -6.59
C SER A 242 4.69 22.42 -7.89
N SER A 243 4.25 21.80 -8.99
CA SER A 243 4.63 22.24 -10.33
C SER A 243 4.16 23.69 -10.54
N LYS A 244 4.99 24.55 -11.14
CA LYS A 244 4.65 25.96 -11.41
C LYS A 244 3.45 26.14 -12.34
N ASP A 245 3.08 25.11 -13.10
CA ASP A 245 2.05 25.14 -14.16
C ASP A 245 0.92 24.11 -13.96
N ASP A 246 0.86 23.42 -12.82
CA ASP A 246 -0.13 22.34 -12.59
C ASP A 246 -0.89 22.61 -11.28
N GLU A 247 -2.22 22.51 -11.32
CA GLU A 247 -3.07 22.49 -10.13
C GLU A 247 -2.45 21.50 -9.12
N ARG A 248 -2.12 21.98 -7.92
CA ARG A 248 -1.59 21.13 -6.85
C ARG A 248 -2.54 19.96 -6.68
N TYR A 249 -2.14 18.76 -7.10
CA TYR A 249 -2.97 17.58 -6.88
C TYR A 249 -3.19 17.46 -5.38
N ASP A 250 -4.44 17.61 -4.96
CA ASP A 250 -4.78 17.62 -3.56
C ASP A 250 -4.63 16.20 -3.02
N TRP A 251 -3.51 15.93 -2.37
CA TRP A 251 -3.27 14.67 -1.65
C TRP A 251 -3.99 14.63 -0.29
N GLY A 252 -4.63 15.74 0.13
CA GLY A 252 -5.22 15.94 1.44
C GLY A 252 -4.19 16.30 2.51
N SER A 253 -4.64 16.40 3.76
CA SER A 253 -3.74 16.49 4.92
C SER A 253 -3.16 15.10 5.24
N PHE A 254 -1.85 15.04 5.43
CA PHE A 254 -1.14 13.81 5.81
C PHE A 254 0.08 14.14 6.66
N GLY A 255 0.54 13.17 7.43
CA GLY A 255 1.83 13.20 8.09
C GLY A 255 2.69 12.00 7.65
N ASP A 256 3.94 11.99 8.09
CA ASP A 256 4.96 11.01 7.71
C ASP A 256 4.51 9.55 7.90
N ASP A 257 3.76 9.26 8.96
CA ASP A 257 3.21 7.94 9.26
C ASP A 257 2.34 7.39 8.12
N ALA A 258 1.57 8.24 7.43
CA ALA A 258 0.74 7.80 6.32
C ALA A 258 1.58 7.35 5.11
N ILE A 259 2.69 8.04 4.84
CA ILE A 259 3.65 7.72 3.77
C ILE A 259 4.40 6.44 4.13
N LEU A 260 4.92 6.34 5.36
CA LEU A 260 5.64 5.14 5.84
C LEU A 260 4.75 3.89 5.80
N LYS A 261 3.48 4.01 6.19
CA LYS A 261 2.51 2.91 6.08
C LYS A 261 2.27 2.50 4.64
N PHE A 262 2.06 3.46 3.72
CA PHE A 262 1.94 3.17 2.29
C PHE A 262 3.16 2.39 1.78
N LEU A 263 4.36 2.91 2.04
CA LEU A 263 5.62 2.31 1.58
C LEU A 263 5.80 0.90 2.14
N SER A 264 5.60 0.71 3.44
CA SER A 264 5.79 -0.59 4.09
C SER A 264 4.76 -1.65 3.66
N ALA A 265 3.53 -1.23 3.36
CA ALA A 265 2.45 -2.13 2.93
C ALA A 265 2.59 -2.57 1.47
N ASN A 266 3.12 -1.69 0.62
CA ASN A 266 3.22 -1.93 -0.83
C ASN A 266 4.62 -2.37 -1.28
N ALA A 267 5.62 -2.38 -0.39
CA ALA A 267 6.97 -2.78 -0.74
C ALA A 267 7.16 -4.30 -0.84
N ILE A 268 7.80 -4.73 -1.92
CA ILE A 268 8.36 -6.06 -2.08
C ILE A 268 9.54 -6.21 -1.12
N ARG A 269 9.54 -7.31 -0.36
CA ARG A 269 10.58 -7.58 0.64
C ARG A 269 11.91 -7.94 -0.01
N TRP A 270 12.98 -7.33 0.52
CA TRP A 270 14.36 -7.65 0.16
C TRP A 270 14.73 -9.08 0.58
N ASN A 271 15.88 -9.58 0.13
CA ASN A 271 16.33 -10.95 0.42
C ASN A 271 16.47 -11.26 1.92
N ASN A 272 16.64 -10.24 2.77
CA ASN A 272 16.69 -10.37 4.23
C ASN A 272 15.31 -10.28 4.93
N GLY A 273 14.21 -10.13 4.18
CA GLY A 273 12.85 -9.98 4.72
C GLY A 273 12.46 -8.54 5.09
N ASP A 274 13.39 -7.58 5.05
CA ASP A 274 13.08 -6.17 5.32
C ASP A 274 12.33 -5.52 4.16
N SER A 275 11.53 -4.48 4.46
CA SER A 275 10.89 -3.64 3.43
C SER A 275 11.85 -2.64 2.78
N THR A 276 13.01 -2.40 3.39
CA THR A 276 13.98 -1.40 2.93
C THR A 276 15.39 -1.96 2.86
N ARG A 277 16.19 -1.44 1.93
CA ARG A 277 17.64 -1.63 1.90
C ARG A 277 18.34 -0.27 1.91
N GLN A 278 19.43 -0.16 2.64
CA GLN A 278 20.24 1.05 2.68
C GLN A 278 21.16 1.09 1.46
N ILE A 279 21.05 2.16 0.67
CA ILE A 279 21.78 2.36 -0.58
C ILE A 279 22.28 3.79 -0.60
N GLU A 280 23.56 3.96 -0.93
CA GLU A 280 24.17 5.29 -1.04
C GLU A 280 23.87 5.86 -2.42
N ILE A 281 23.29 7.07 -2.45
CA ILE A 281 22.99 7.82 -3.66
C ILE A 281 23.63 9.18 -3.49
N ASN A 282 24.59 9.52 -4.36
CA ASN A 282 25.31 10.81 -4.31
C ASN A 282 26.00 11.07 -2.96
N GLY A 283 26.57 10.03 -2.34
CA GLY A 283 27.21 10.14 -1.03
C GLY A 283 26.24 10.15 0.17
N VAL A 284 24.93 10.15 -0.08
CA VAL A 284 23.90 10.16 0.97
C VAL A 284 23.26 8.78 1.07
N ARG A 285 23.23 8.23 2.28
CA ARG A 285 22.61 6.91 2.53
C ARG A 285 21.10 7.03 2.62
N ASN A 286 20.42 6.44 1.67
CA ASN A 286 18.96 6.41 1.55
C ASN A 286 18.44 5.01 1.89
N ARG A 287 17.25 4.91 2.50
CA ARG A 287 16.51 3.63 2.61
C ARG A 287 15.52 3.53 1.46
N LEU A 288 15.77 2.62 0.53
CA LEU A 288 14.92 2.41 -0.65
C LEU A 288 13.93 1.27 -0.43
N TYR A 289 12.71 1.51 -0.87
CA TYR A 289 11.62 0.54 -0.99
C TYR A 289 11.51 0.10 -2.45
N ILE A 290 11.28 -1.20 -2.68
CA ILE A 290 10.92 -1.73 -4.00
C ILE A 290 9.39 -1.74 -4.08
N LEU A 291 8.80 -0.82 -4.83
CA LEU A 291 7.35 -0.80 -5.05
C LEU A 291 6.94 -1.47 -6.36
N ASP A 292 7.86 -1.56 -7.33
CA ASP A 292 7.63 -2.27 -8.60
C ASP A 292 8.95 -2.88 -9.10
N ASP A 293 9.15 -4.16 -8.83
CA ASP A 293 10.37 -4.88 -9.23
C ASP A 293 10.43 -5.16 -10.73
N SER A 294 9.27 -5.17 -11.41
CA SER A 294 9.20 -5.37 -12.87
C SER A 294 9.84 -4.23 -13.65
N LYS A 295 10.06 -3.09 -13.00
CA LYS A 295 10.78 -1.93 -13.54
C LYS A 295 12.30 -2.09 -13.50
N CYS A 296 12.85 -3.18 -12.96
CA CYS A 296 14.27 -3.45 -13.08
C CYS A 296 14.67 -3.47 -14.57
N PRO A 297 15.61 -2.61 -15.02
CA PRO A 297 15.94 -2.51 -16.43
C PRO A 297 16.76 -3.69 -16.95
N ILE A 298 17.30 -4.54 -16.06
CA ILE A 298 18.09 -5.70 -16.42
C ILE A 298 17.14 -6.90 -16.63
N PRO A 299 17.03 -7.45 -17.85
CA PRO A 299 16.13 -8.57 -18.13
C PRO A 299 16.39 -9.78 -17.24
N GLY A 300 15.32 -10.31 -16.63
CA GLY A 300 15.38 -11.52 -15.79
C GLY A 300 16.06 -11.34 -14.42
N LYS A 301 16.39 -10.11 -14.01
CA LYS A 301 16.97 -9.81 -12.70
C LYS A 301 16.01 -9.01 -11.83
N SER A 302 15.99 -9.33 -10.53
CA SER A 302 15.31 -8.54 -9.50
C SER A 302 16.26 -7.49 -8.93
N TYR A 303 15.73 -6.34 -8.48
CA TYR A 303 16.51 -5.38 -7.69
C TYR A 303 17.12 -6.02 -6.44
N LYS A 304 16.46 -7.06 -5.91
CA LYS A 304 16.90 -7.80 -4.72
C LYS A 304 18.29 -8.42 -4.87
N ASP A 305 18.67 -8.76 -6.09
CA ASP A 305 19.90 -9.49 -6.41
C ASP A 305 21.03 -8.58 -6.89
N LEU A 306 20.76 -7.29 -7.07
CA LEU A 306 21.75 -6.32 -7.55
C LEU A 306 22.66 -5.82 -6.43
N ALA A 307 23.89 -5.46 -6.81
CA ALA A 307 24.80 -4.80 -5.89
C ALA A 307 24.31 -3.36 -5.60
N PRO A 308 24.59 -2.79 -4.41
CA PRO A 308 24.16 -1.43 -4.07
C PRO A 308 24.65 -0.38 -5.08
N LYS A 309 25.82 -0.59 -5.69
CA LYS A 309 26.37 0.31 -6.70
C LYS A 309 25.63 0.25 -8.03
N ASP A 310 25.20 -0.94 -8.47
CA ASP A 310 24.37 -1.07 -9.67
C ASP A 310 23.02 -0.36 -9.46
N ILE A 311 22.44 -0.53 -8.27
CA ILE A 311 21.18 0.13 -7.91
C ILE A 311 21.35 1.65 -7.87
N GLU A 312 22.46 2.17 -7.32
CA GLU A 312 22.78 3.60 -7.36
C GLU A 312 22.81 4.13 -8.80
N ILE A 313 23.49 3.42 -9.72
CA ILE A 313 23.62 3.83 -11.12
C ILE A 313 22.27 3.79 -11.83
N ILE A 314 21.50 2.70 -11.65
CA ILE A 314 20.15 2.55 -12.20
C ILE A 314 19.24 3.65 -11.68
N TYR A 315 19.25 3.93 -10.38
CA TYR A 315 18.39 4.93 -9.76
C TYR A 315 18.60 6.32 -10.37
N LYS A 316 19.85 6.68 -10.70
CA LYS A 316 20.19 7.99 -11.32
C LYS A 316 19.88 8.05 -12.81
N ASN A 317 20.12 6.96 -13.54
CA ASN A 317 20.16 6.95 -15.00
C ASN A 317 19.09 6.03 -15.63
N TYR A 318 18.01 5.72 -14.90
CA TYR A 318 17.04 4.69 -15.26
C TYR A 318 16.52 4.80 -16.70
N THR A 319 15.96 5.94 -17.11
CA THR A 319 15.39 6.09 -18.45
C THR A 319 16.43 5.88 -19.55
N SER A 320 17.64 6.42 -19.36
CA SER A 320 18.76 6.23 -20.30
C SER A 320 19.20 4.77 -20.39
N ILE A 321 19.42 4.11 -19.25
CA ILE A 321 19.80 2.70 -19.19
C ILE A 321 18.74 1.81 -19.83
N LYS A 322 17.47 2.06 -19.52
CA LYS A 322 16.34 1.29 -20.07
C LYS A 322 16.28 1.41 -21.59
N ILE A 323 16.44 2.61 -22.14
CA ILE A 323 16.43 2.84 -23.59
C ILE A 323 17.65 2.17 -24.22
N GLU A 324 18.84 2.35 -23.65
CA GLU A 324 20.07 1.77 -24.17
C GLU A 324 20.00 0.24 -24.21
N ILE A 325 19.53 -0.42 -23.14
CA ILE A 325 19.35 -1.87 -23.11
C ILE A 325 18.33 -2.33 -24.16
N ARG A 326 17.19 -1.63 -24.29
CA ARG A 326 16.13 -1.99 -25.24
C ARG A 326 16.59 -1.87 -26.69
N ASP A 327 17.35 -0.81 -27.00
CA ASP A 327 17.69 -0.45 -28.37
C ASP A 327 19.11 -0.93 -28.76
N GLN A 328 19.89 -1.54 -27.86
CA GLN A 328 21.30 -1.90 -28.08
C GLN A 328 21.52 -2.71 -29.37
N GLU A 329 20.77 -3.79 -29.57
CA GLU A 329 20.93 -4.67 -30.73
C GLU A 329 20.50 -3.98 -32.04
N ASN A 330 19.39 -3.26 -32.01
CA ASN A 330 18.93 -2.47 -33.16
C ASN A 330 19.94 -1.39 -33.53
N ASN A 331 20.46 -0.66 -32.53
CA ASN A 331 21.46 0.39 -32.72
C ASN A 331 22.77 -0.15 -33.28
N TYR A 332 23.19 -1.36 -32.88
CA TYR A 332 24.39 -2.03 -33.40
C TYR A 332 24.19 -2.48 -34.85
N ASN A 333 23.07 -3.14 -35.15
CA ASN A 333 22.75 -3.59 -36.51
C ASN A 333 22.60 -2.40 -37.49
N GLU A 334 21.97 -1.32 -37.04
CA GLU A 334 21.85 -0.08 -37.80
C GLU A 334 23.22 0.57 -38.03
N ALA A 335 24.13 0.51 -37.04
CA ALA A 335 25.49 1.02 -37.19
C ALA A 335 26.27 0.24 -38.26
N ILE A 336 26.21 -1.10 -38.24
CA ILE A 336 26.84 -1.96 -39.26
C ILE A 336 26.35 -1.64 -40.68
N LEU A 337 25.05 -1.37 -40.83
CA LEU A 337 24.47 -1.04 -42.14
C LEU A 337 24.88 0.35 -42.61
N LYS A 338 24.84 1.36 -41.72
CA LYS A 338 25.08 2.77 -42.07
C LYS A 338 26.54 3.16 -42.18
N GLU A 339 27.43 2.50 -41.45
CA GLU A 339 28.86 2.80 -41.45
C GLU A 339 29.47 2.77 -42.87
N PRO A 340 29.31 1.71 -43.69
CA PRO A 340 29.89 1.67 -45.03
C PRO A 340 29.23 2.66 -46.00
N GLU A 341 27.93 2.93 -45.81
CA GLU A 341 27.21 3.95 -46.61
C GLU A 341 27.77 5.35 -46.34
N LEU A 342 27.92 5.72 -45.07
CA LEU A 342 28.46 7.01 -44.64
C LEU A 342 29.94 7.16 -45.01
N GLU A 343 30.75 6.11 -44.88
CA GLU A 343 32.16 6.13 -45.32
C GLU A 343 32.26 6.40 -46.83
N LYS A 344 31.46 5.69 -47.63
CA LYS A 344 31.41 5.91 -49.08
C LYS A 344 30.93 7.31 -49.44
N GLU A 345 29.90 7.82 -48.78
CA GLU A 345 29.40 9.19 -48.98
C GLU A 345 30.47 10.23 -48.67
N ILE A 346 31.18 10.10 -47.55
CA ILE A 346 32.24 11.06 -47.16
C ILE A 346 33.41 10.99 -48.14
N LEU A 347 33.85 9.80 -48.53
CA LEU A 347 34.92 9.64 -49.53
C LEU A 347 34.52 10.21 -50.90
N ASP A 348 33.26 10.02 -51.32
CA ASP A 348 32.74 10.60 -52.56
C ASP A 348 32.67 12.13 -52.49
N MET A 349 32.24 12.69 -51.35
CA MET A 349 32.25 14.14 -51.12
C MET A 349 33.66 14.74 -51.21
N ILE A 350 34.66 14.07 -50.62
CA ILE A 350 36.06 14.53 -50.67
C ILE A 350 36.58 14.49 -52.12
N LYS A 351 36.27 13.43 -52.87
CA LYS A 351 36.72 13.21 -54.26
C LYS A 351 36.04 14.12 -55.27
N ASN A 352 34.72 14.17 -55.24
CA ASN A 352 33.87 14.70 -56.30
C ASN A 352 33.14 15.99 -55.90
N GLY A 353 33.10 16.33 -54.61
CA GLY A 353 32.44 17.54 -54.12
C GLY A 353 33.14 18.79 -54.61
N HIS A 354 32.42 19.68 -55.30
CA HIS A 354 32.98 20.88 -55.95
C HIS A 354 33.84 21.76 -55.02
N ASN A 355 33.46 21.89 -53.75
CA ASN A 355 34.20 22.70 -52.78
C ASN A 355 35.41 21.97 -52.20
N TYR A 356 35.27 20.67 -51.89
CA TYR A 356 36.29 19.88 -51.21
C TYR A 356 37.35 19.33 -52.18
N SER A 357 36.98 19.00 -53.42
CA SER A 357 37.94 18.61 -54.47
C SER A 357 38.88 19.75 -54.86
N LYS A 358 38.42 21.01 -54.73
CA LYS A 358 39.26 22.20 -54.89
C LYS A 358 40.14 22.46 -53.68
N LEU A 359 39.63 22.22 -52.47
CA LEU A 359 40.33 22.43 -51.21
C LEU A 359 41.47 21.41 -51.01
N TYR A 360 41.23 20.14 -51.32
CA TYR A 360 42.15 19.03 -51.13
C TYR A 360 42.81 18.55 -52.43
N LYS A 361 42.93 19.43 -53.44
CA LYS A 361 43.35 19.11 -54.81
C LYS A 361 44.68 18.33 -54.94
N ASN A 362 45.59 18.49 -53.97
CA ASN A 362 46.93 17.87 -53.98
C ASN A 362 47.08 16.81 -52.87
N GLU A 363 46.02 16.46 -52.16
CA GLU A 363 46.04 15.44 -51.11
C GLU A 363 45.30 14.19 -51.58
N ASP A 364 45.78 13.02 -51.15
CA ASP A 364 45.03 11.78 -51.32
C ASP A 364 43.73 11.86 -50.50
N PRO A 365 42.55 11.69 -51.13
CA PRO A 365 41.26 11.65 -50.42
C PRO A 365 41.25 10.71 -49.21
N GLN A 366 42.04 9.62 -49.25
CA GLN A 366 42.14 8.69 -48.12
C GLN A 366 42.87 9.32 -46.92
N ASN A 367 43.95 10.07 -47.16
CA ASN A 367 44.68 10.77 -46.09
C ASN A 367 43.83 11.88 -45.46
N VAL A 368 43.01 12.58 -46.26
CA VAL A 368 42.07 13.59 -45.76
C VAL A 368 40.99 12.94 -44.89
N PHE A 369 40.46 11.79 -45.33
CA PHE A 369 39.51 11.02 -44.55
C PHE A 369 40.09 10.59 -43.19
N GLU A 370 41.33 10.08 -43.15
CA GLU A 370 42.00 9.73 -41.90
C GLU A 370 42.18 10.93 -40.96
N LYS A 371 42.59 12.10 -41.49
CA LYS A 371 42.67 13.34 -40.71
C LYS A 371 41.31 13.76 -40.13
N LEU A 372 40.22 13.57 -40.87
CA LEU A 372 38.86 13.86 -40.39
C LEU A 372 38.43 12.91 -39.27
N MET A 373 38.80 11.63 -39.36
CA MET A 373 38.47 10.63 -38.34
C MET A 373 39.26 10.82 -37.04
N ASN A 374 40.53 11.26 -37.14
CA ASN A 374 41.37 11.56 -35.98
C ASN A 374 41.06 12.94 -35.36
N GLY A 375 40.27 13.77 -36.05
CA GLY A 375 39.88 15.11 -35.59
C GLY A 375 40.92 16.21 -35.87
N ASP A 376 41.95 15.90 -36.65
CA ASP A 376 43.00 16.83 -37.07
C ASP A 376 42.49 17.84 -38.12
N GLU A 377 41.40 17.51 -38.81
CA GLU A 377 40.74 18.32 -39.82
C GLU A 377 39.23 18.38 -39.53
N LYS A 378 38.54 19.47 -39.93
CA LYS A 378 37.08 19.61 -39.81
C LYS A 378 36.46 20.15 -41.09
N LEU A 379 35.34 19.56 -41.49
CA LEU A 379 34.51 20.05 -42.59
C LEU A 379 33.65 21.24 -42.14
N VAL A 380 33.15 21.99 -43.12
CA VAL A 380 32.39 23.21 -42.88
C VAL A 380 30.90 22.89 -42.65
N HIS A 381 30.28 23.57 -41.67
CA HIS A 381 28.84 23.52 -41.39
C HIS A 381 28.24 22.11 -41.30
N ASN A 382 27.28 21.77 -42.17
CA ASN A 382 26.42 20.61 -42.04
C ASN A 382 27.14 19.29 -42.35
N ASP A 383 28.24 19.33 -43.12
CA ASP A 383 28.98 18.13 -43.51
C ASP A 383 29.77 17.54 -42.34
N GLN A 384 30.15 18.37 -41.35
CA GLN A 384 30.78 17.88 -40.11
C GLN A 384 29.85 16.99 -39.30
N PHE A 385 28.52 17.15 -39.42
CA PHE A 385 27.57 16.23 -38.77
C PHE A 385 27.64 14.83 -39.37
N ARG A 386 27.96 14.68 -40.67
CA ARG A 386 28.13 13.36 -41.31
C ARG A 386 29.38 12.66 -40.80
N VAL A 387 30.51 13.38 -40.71
CA VAL A 387 31.75 12.88 -40.10
C VAL A 387 31.51 12.47 -38.64
N SER A 388 30.85 13.33 -37.87
CA SER A 388 30.51 13.04 -36.47
C SER A 388 29.55 11.85 -36.33
N ALA A 389 28.63 11.67 -37.29
CA ALA A 389 27.74 10.51 -37.33
C ALA A 389 28.51 9.22 -37.64
N LEU A 390 29.44 9.25 -38.61
CA LEU A 390 30.28 8.10 -38.94
C LEU A 390 31.15 7.69 -37.74
N ILE A 391 31.80 8.65 -37.07
CA ILE A 391 32.59 8.39 -35.86
C ILE A 391 31.73 7.66 -34.81
N LYS A 392 30.51 8.16 -34.55
CA LYS A 392 29.58 7.50 -33.62
C LYS A 392 29.16 6.09 -34.06
N GLN A 393 29.01 5.84 -35.36
CA GLN A 393 28.72 4.48 -35.83
C GLN A 393 29.93 3.55 -35.64
N LYS A 394 31.15 4.03 -35.92
CA LYS A 394 32.39 3.26 -35.68
C LYS A 394 32.57 2.95 -34.19
N GLU A 395 32.36 3.93 -33.31
CA GLU A 395 32.38 3.73 -31.85
C GLU A 395 31.38 2.66 -31.41
N LYS A 396 30.14 2.67 -31.94
CA LYS A 396 29.13 1.64 -31.63
C LYS A 396 29.54 0.25 -32.11
N ILE A 397 30.16 0.15 -33.28
CA ILE A 397 30.63 -1.12 -33.83
C ILE A 397 31.79 -1.65 -33.00
N GLU A 398 32.75 -0.79 -32.63
CA GLU A 398 33.91 -1.13 -31.82
C GLU A 398 33.51 -1.61 -30.41
N LEU A 399 32.54 -0.93 -29.79
CA LEU A 399 32.00 -1.33 -28.49
C LEU A 399 31.24 -2.67 -28.51
N GLY A 400 30.71 -3.07 -29.67
CA GLY A 400 29.94 -4.31 -29.82
C GLY A 400 28.60 -4.33 -29.08
N ILE A 401 27.99 -5.51 -29.04
CA ILE A 401 26.78 -5.76 -28.24
C ILE A 401 27.20 -6.00 -26.78
N ARG A 402 26.97 -5.00 -25.95
CA ARG A 402 27.21 -5.06 -24.51
C ARG A 402 26.07 -5.78 -23.80
N THR A 403 26.41 -6.52 -22.75
CA THR A 403 25.43 -7.08 -21.82
C THR A 403 24.73 -5.97 -21.03
N PRO A 404 23.52 -6.22 -20.49
CA PRO A 404 22.81 -5.24 -19.67
C PRO A 404 23.62 -4.71 -18.48
N ILE A 405 24.46 -5.54 -17.87
CA ILE A 405 25.30 -5.13 -16.73
C ILE A 405 26.46 -4.23 -17.18
N GLU A 406 27.08 -4.51 -18.33
CA GLU A 406 28.11 -3.63 -18.90
C GLU A 406 27.53 -2.27 -19.28
N ILE A 407 26.29 -2.25 -19.82
CA ILE A 407 25.57 -1.01 -20.08
C ILE A 407 25.39 -0.23 -18.77
N VAL A 408 24.88 -0.86 -17.71
CA VAL A 408 24.75 -0.19 -16.39
C VAL A 408 26.08 0.37 -15.92
N MET A 409 27.16 -0.41 -15.97
CA MET A 409 28.50 0.02 -15.55
C MET A 409 29.03 1.20 -16.39
N SER A 410 28.67 1.30 -17.68
CA SER A 410 29.09 2.43 -18.52
C SER A 410 28.51 3.79 -18.09
N PHE A 411 27.45 3.80 -17.27
CA PHE A 411 26.91 5.02 -16.65
C PHE A 411 27.56 5.36 -15.31
N SER A 412 28.58 4.63 -14.88
CA SER A 412 29.35 4.96 -13.67
C SER A 412 30.04 6.32 -13.83
N GLY A 413 29.74 7.28 -12.95
CA GLY A 413 30.24 8.65 -13.03
C GLY A 413 29.38 9.62 -13.86
N CYS A 414 28.36 9.14 -14.58
CA CYS A 414 27.37 10.00 -15.22
C CYS A 414 26.35 10.49 -14.19
N ASN A 415 26.45 11.77 -13.81
CA ASN A 415 25.42 12.47 -13.05
C ASN A 415 24.41 13.09 -14.02
N ASN A 416 23.36 12.34 -14.40
CA ASN A 416 22.12 13.00 -14.72
C ASN A 416 21.51 13.47 -13.39
N ASN A 417 21.74 14.72 -13.03
CA ASN A 417 20.91 15.37 -12.03
C ASN A 417 19.46 15.18 -12.49
N PHE A 418 18.64 14.56 -11.65
CA PHE A 418 17.22 14.44 -11.87
C PHE A 418 16.60 15.85 -11.73
N THR A 419 16.87 16.74 -12.68
CA THR A 419 15.97 17.84 -12.99
C THR A 419 14.93 17.26 -13.93
N PRO A 420 13.63 17.27 -13.58
CA PRO A 420 12.60 16.79 -14.47
C PRO A 420 12.71 17.57 -15.78
N ARG A 421 13.11 16.89 -16.86
CA ARG A 421 13.07 17.46 -18.19
C ARG A 421 11.60 17.77 -18.48
N LYS A 422 11.31 19.07 -18.57
CA LYS A 422 10.06 19.60 -19.10
C LYS A 422 9.73 18.85 -20.39
N THR A 423 8.58 18.21 -20.41
CA THR A 423 7.97 17.69 -21.62
C THR A 423 7.85 18.85 -22.60
N ILE A 424 8.68 18.85 -23.64
CA ILE A 424 8.42 19.66 -24.82
C ILE A 424 7.33 18.91 -25.55
N ASN A 425 6.13 19.50 -25.56
CA ASN A 425 5.01 19.01 -26.36
C ASN A 425 5.43 18.99 -27.84
N LEU A 426 5.25 17.84 -28.48
CA LEU A 426 4.91 17.74 -29.91
C LEU A 426 3.44 17.33 -29.99
#